data_AF-A0A945KGP1-F1
#
_entry.id   AF-A0A945KGP1-F1
#
_cell.length_a   1.000
_cell.length_b   1.000
_cell.length_c   1.000
_cell.angle_alpha   90.00
_cell.angle_beta   90.00
_cell.angle_gamma   90.00
#
_symmetry.space_group_name_H-M   'P 1'
#
loop_
_entity.id
_entity.type
_entity.pdbx_description
1 polymer ?
#
loop_
_entity_poly.entity_id
_entity_poly.type
_entity_poly.pdbx_seq_one_letter_code
_entity_poly.pdbx_strand_id
1 'polypeptide(L)'
;MALSALERQQALDGLASANLRRAEFAYMANGSRKTQYAPQPPEITQLTPEPVTIQAPESQYPETVTFYTLMGVEAAKRASGTGGAWRLFTLAKALDGHGREAVGRISLDDLRDFVRSLGVTSRTWRRWYRQAVEIGLLDPVQNKSGAWALILPSAGKAAHYMGADDIGRKVEMSAADLIGKGWKSRVWAGYEAARGLQISREKMQKITGVAASTQCYRDNKAG
;
A
#
# COMPACT_ATOMS: atom_id res chain seq x y z
N MET A 1 34.63 -2.32 59.81
CA MET A 1 35.71 -3.20 60.28
C MET A 1 35.73 -4.44 59.41
N ALA A 2 36.87 -4.79 58.82
CA ALA A 2 37.00 -5.95 57.94
C ALA A 2 37.22 -7.21 58.79
N LEU A 3 36.46 -8.27 58.53
CA LEU A 3 36.62 -9.58 59.20
C LEU A 3 38.08 -10.03 59.12
N SER A 4 38.62 -10.47 60.25
CA SER A 4 39.97 -11.02 60.37
C SER A 4 40.12 -12.28 59.52
N ALA A 5 41.36 -12.63 59.16
CA ALA A 5 41.63 -13.81 58.32
C ALA A 5 41.09 -15.10 58.95
N LEU A 6 41.12 -15.21 60.29
CA LEU A 6 40.61 -16.35 61.04
C LEU A 6 39.07 -16.47 60.94
N GLU A 7 38.35 -15.35 61.05
CA GLU A 7 36.89 -15.32 60.94
C GLU A 7 36.41 -15.64 59.51
N ARG A 8 37.18 -15.24 58.49
CA ARG A 8 36.91 -15.61 57.09
C ARG A 8 37.11 -17.11 56.85
N GLN A 9 38.14 -17.70 57.47
CA GLN A 9 38.40 -19.13 57.35
C GLN A 9 37.31 -19.95 58.05
N GLN A 10 36.89 -19.56 59.24
CA GLN A 10 35.76 -20.20 59.95
C GLN A 10 34.43 -20.10 59.18
N ALA A 11 34.18 -18.97 58.51
CA ALA A 11 32.99 -18.82 57.67
C ALA A 11 33.04 -19.71 56.41
N LEU A 12 34.21 -19.87 55.80
CA LEU A 12 34.41 -20.76 54.64
C LEU A 12 34.27 -22.24 55.03
N ASP A 13 34.82 -22.64 56.17
CA ASP A 13 34.69 -24.00 56.70
C ASP A 13 33.23 -24.33 57.06
N GLY A 14 32.50 -23.34 57.62
CA GLY A 14 31.06 -23.44 57.86
C GLY A 14 30.25 -23.66 56.59
N LEU A 15 30.56 -22.91 55.52
CA LEU A 15 29.93 -23.05 54.20
C LEU A 15 30.24 -24.40 53.53
N ALA A 16 31.47 -24.89 53.65
CA ALA A 16 31.88 -26.19 53.13
C ALA A 16 31.12 -27.34 53.81
N SER A 17 30.98 -27.29 55.15
CA SER A 17 30.22 -28.29 55.90
C SER A 17 28.72 -28.28 55.57
N ALA A 18 28.13 -27.10 55.33
CA ALA A 18 26.73 -26.97 54.91
C ALA A 18 26.50 -27.51 53.49
N ASN A 19 27.45 -27.30 52.58
CA ASN A 19 27.37 -27.81 51.21
C ASN A 19 27.53 -29.34 51.15
N LEU A 20 28.40 -29.92 51.98
CA LEU A 20 28.53 -31.38 52.11
C LEU A 20 27.23 -32.02 52.60
N ARG A 21 26.61 -31.48 53.65
CA ARG A 21 25.31 -31.99 54.16
C ARG A 21 24.19 -31.88 53.12
N ARG A 22 24.17 -30.81 52.30
CA ARG A 22 23.23 -30.67 51.18
C ARG A 22 23.46 -31.70 50.08
N ALA A 23 24.73 -31.98 49.75
CA ALA A 23 25.09 -32.99 48.75
C ALA A 23 24.72 -34.40 49.22
N GLU A 24 24.95 -34.73 50.50
CA GLU A 24 24.53 -36.00 51.11
C GLU A 24 23.00 -36.14 51.09
N PHE A 25 22.24 -35.09 51.41
CA PHE A 25 20.78 -35.11 51.36
C PHE A 25 20.25 -35.34 49.93
N ALA A 26 20.88 -34.70 48.93
CA ALA A 26 20.52 -34.87 47.53
C ALA A 26 20.87 -36.28 47.00
N TYR A 27 21.96 -36.88 47.49
CA TYR A 27 22.35 -38.24 47.14
C TYR A 27 21.43 -39.28 47.80
N MET A 28 21.07 -39.12 49.08
CA MET A 28 20.13 -40.01 49.77
C MET A 28 18.70 -39.92 49.21
N ALA A 29 18.26 -38.74 48.76
CA ALA A 29 16.94 -38.55 48.15
C ALA A 29 16.83 -39.20 46.74
N ASN A 30 17.93 -39.33 46.01
CA ASN A 30 17.98 -39.88 44.65
C ASN A 30 18.55 -41.31 44.57
N GLY A 31 18.84 -41.93 45.72
CA GLY A 31 19.26 -43.31 45.82
C GLY A 31 18.12 -44.29 45.51
N SER A 32 18.16 -44.88 44.32
CA SER A 32 17.46 -46.12 43.95
C SER A 32 15.93 -46.06 43.85
N ARG A 33 15.42 -45.46 42.77
CA ARG A 33 14.19 -45.93 42.11
C ARG A 33 14.44 -46.11 40.62
N LYS A 34 14.89 -47.32 40.23
CA LYS A 34 14.76 -47.79 38.85
C LYS A 34 13.28 -48.10 38.59
N THR A 35 12.50 -47.09 38.23
CA THR A 35 11.17 -47.30 37.65
C THR A 35 11.33 -47.58 36.16
N GLN A 36 10.98 -48.79 35.73
CA GLN A 36 10.98 -49.26 34.33
C GLN A 36 9.84 -48.68 33.48
N TYR A 37 9.16 -47.64 33.94
CA TYR A 37 8.13 -46.94 33.19
C TYR A 37 8.56 -45.48 33.03
N ALA A 38 9.13 -45.14 31.87
CA ALA A 38 9.22 -43.75 31.46
C ALA A 38 7.80 -43.34 31.04
N PRO A 39 7.11 -42.42 31.75
CA PRO A 39 5.90 -41.85 31.20
C PRO A 39 6.30 -41.17 29.90
N GLN A 40 5.75 -41.65 28.77
CA GLN A 40 5.84 -40.85 27.55
C GLN A 40 5.20 -39.50 27.88
N PRO A 41 5.89 -38.36 27.61
CA PRO A 41 5.23 -37.08 27.69
C PRO A 41 3.97 -37.16 26.84
N PRO A 42 2.82 -36.61 27.29
CA PRO A 42 1.62 -36.63 26.47
C PRO A 42 2.01 -36.09 25.11
N GLU A 43 1.68 -36.83 24.06
CA GLU A 43 1.86 -36.35 22.71
C GLU A 43 1.05 -35.05 22.63
N ILE A 44 1.74 -33.92 22.74
CA ILE A 44 1.15 -32.63 22.45
C ILE A 44 0.98 -32.74 20.94
N THR A 45 -0.18 -33.24 20.50
CA THR A 45 -0.70 -32.94 19.20
C THR A 45 -0.54 -31.44 19.11
N GLN A 46 0.47 -30.98 18.38
CA GLN A 46 0.54 -29.58 18.00
C GLN A 46 -0.74 -29.44 17.20
N LEU A 47 -1.79 -28.92 17.85
CA LEU A 47 -2.89 -28.28 17.16
C LEU A 47 -2.13 -27.34 16.24
N THR A 48 -2.04 -27.73 14.97
CA THR A 48 -1.64 -26.82 13.92
C THR A 48 -2.57 -25.66 14.18
N PRO A 49 -2.08 -24.49 14.64
CA PRO A 49 -2.98 -23.40 14.90
C PRO A 49 -3.72 -23.24 13.59
N GLU A 50 -5.03 -23.45 13.61
CA GLU A 50 -5.83 -23.13 12.44
C GLU A 50 -5.37 -21.73 12.03
N PRO A 51 -5.06 -21.51 10.75
CA PRO A 51 -4.52 -20.22 10.32
C PRO A 51 -5.47 -19.19 10.90
N VAL A 52 -4.98 -18.45 11.90
CA VAL A 52 -5.74 -17.35 12.47
C VAL A 52 -5.85 -16.43 11.28
N THR A 53 -7.01 -16.49 10.63
CA THR A 53 -7.36 -15.54 9.60
C THR A 53 -7.58 -14.28 10.41
N ILE A 54 -6.48 -13.58 10.70
CA ILE A 54 -6.52 -12.19 11.10
C ILE A 54 -7.18 -11.56 9.88
N GLN A 55 -8.51 -11.42 9.93
CA GLN A 55 -9.23 -10.61 8.98
C GLN A 55 -8.53 -9.26 9.08
N ALA A 56 -7.72 -8.93 8.06
CA ALA A 56 -7.14 -7.62 7.95
C ALA A 56 -8.31 -6.65 8.09
N PRO A 57 -8.22 -5.61 8.94
CA PRO A 57 -9.31 -4.66 9.09
C PRO A 57 -9.73 -4.23 7.68
N GLU A 58 -11.00 -4.43 7.35
CA GLU A 58 -11.53 -4.11 6.03
C GLU A 58 -11.06 -2.70 5.66
N SER A 59 -10.38 -2.57 4.52
CA SER A 59 -9.86 -1.27 4.09
C SER A 59 -11.06 -0.33 3.96
N GLN A 60 -11.10 0.72 4.79
CA GLN A 60 -12.14 1.76 4.73
C GLN A 60 -12.24 2.42 3.35
N TYR A 61 -11.19 2.31 2.53
CA TYR A 61 -11.08 2.95 1.23
C TYR A 61 -11.17 1.96 0.06
N PRO A 62 -11.64 2.41 -1.12
CA PRO A 62 -11.76 1.57 -2.30
C PRO A 62 -10.44 0.91 -2.71
N GLU A 63 -10.45 -0.41 -2.91
CA GLU A 63 -9.30 -1.16 -3.39
C GLU A 63 -9.05 -0.98 -4.88
N THR A 64 -10.13 -0.75 -5.64
CA THR A 64 -10.09 -0.54 -7.08
C THR A 64 -10.47 0.90 -7.43
N VAL A 65 -9.90 1.38 -8.53
CA VAL A 65 -10.18 2.67 -9.11
C VAL A 65 -10.43 2.53 -10.58
N THR A 66 -11.26 3.42 -11.12
CA THR A 66 -11.51 3.48 -12.54
C THR A 66 -11.02 4.79 -13.13
N PHE A 67 -10.43 4.71 -14.31
CA PHE A 67 -9.89 5.86 -15.02
C PHE A 67 -10.21 5.79 -16.51
N TYR A 68 -10.13 6.94 -17.16
CA TYR A 68 -10.30 7.07 -18.60
C TYR A 68 -8.94 6.97 -19.31
N THR A 69 -8.86 6.11 -20.32
CA THR A 69 -7.57 5.65 -20.87
C THR A 69 -6.75 6.77 -21.49
N LEU A 70 -7.36 7.72 -22.20
CA LEU A 70 -6.61 8.80 -22.85
C LEU A 70 -6.09 9.82 -21.83
N MET A 71 -6.86 10.10 -20.78
CA MET A 71 -6.37 10.91 -19.65
C MET A 71 -5.18 10.25 -18.95
N GLY A 72 -5.27 8.92 -18.73
CA GLY A 72 -4.16 8.15 -18.15
C GLY A 72 -2.91 8.17 -19.02
N VAL A 73 -3.06 7.97 -20.33
CA VAL A 73 -1.95 8.03 -21.29
C VAL A 73 -1.29 9.42 -21.28
N GLU A 74 -2.08 10.49 -21.29
CA GLU A 74 -1.59 11.86 -21.20
C GLU A 74 -0.78 12.07 -19.91
N ALA A 75 -1.33 11.64 -18.78
CA ALA A 75 -0.64 11.68 -17.49
C ALA A 75 0.67 10.87 -17.49
N ALA A 76 0.70 9.73 -18.19
CA ALA A 76 1.84 8.83 -18.26
C ALA A 76 2.98 9.32 -19.16
N LYS A 77 2.74 10.28 -20.07
CA LYS A 77 3.77 10.88 -20.92
C LYS A 77 4.96 11.40 -20.09
N ARG A 78 6.16 11.36 -20.65
CA ARG A 78 7.38 11.79 -19.94
C ARG A 78 7.38 13.30 -19.64
N ALA A 79 6.81 14.09 -20.55
CA ALA A 79 6.81 15.56 -20.47
C ALA A 79 5.56 16.16 -19.80
N SER A 80 4.56 15.35 -19.42
CA SER A 80 3.26 15.88 -18.98
C SER A 80 3.34 16.70 -17.68
N GLY A 81 4.18 16.28 -16.72
CA GLY A 81 4.26 16.90 -15.39
C GLY A 81 2.99 16.76 -14.53
N THR A 82 1.89 16.25 -15.08
CA THR A 82 0.55 16.16 -14.47
C THR A 82 0.26 14.82 -13.81
N GLY A 83 1.17 13.84 -13.90
CA GLY A 83 0.93 12.48 -13.41
C GLY A 83 0.63 12.35 -11.91
N GLY A 84 1.12 13.28 -11.07
CA GLY A 84 0.72 13.34 -9.65
C GLY A 84 -0.72 13.79 -9.47
N ALA A 85 -1.07 14.91 -10.12
CA ALA A 85 -2.40 15.49 -10.09
C ALA A 85 -3.48 14.54 -10.61
N TRP A 86 -3.23 13.87 -11.74
CA TRP A 86 -4.15 12.90 -12.31
C TRP A 86 -4.40 11.70 -11.41
N ARG A 87 -3.37 11.20 -10.72
CA ARG A 87 -3.54 10.09 -9.75
C ARG A 87 -4.43 10.50 -8.57
N LEU A 88 -4.25 11.71 -8.05
CA LEU A 88 -5.14 12.24 -7.01
C LEU A 88 -6.57 12.37 -7.50
N PHE A 89 -6.77 12.91 -8.70
CA PHE A 89 -8.10 13.00 -9.31
C PHE A 89 -8.76 11.62 -9.46
N THR A 90 -8.00 10.61 -9.88
CA THR A 90 -8.50 9.24 -10.04
C THR A 90 -8.93 8.62 -8.70
N LEU A 91 -8.12 8.80 -7.65
CA LEU A 91 -8.49 8.38 -6.29
C LEU A 91 -9.70 9.14 -5.76
N ALA A 92 -9.77 10.45 -6.00
CA ALA A 92 -10.91 11.28 -5.63
C ALA A 92 -12.21 10.82 -6.31
N LYS A 93 -12.15 10.45 -7.59
CA LYS A 93 -13.29 9.90 -8.33
C LYS A 93 -13.70 8.51 -7.83
N ALA A 94 -12.79 7.74 -7.23
CA ALA A 94 -13.14 6.48 -6.58
C ALA A 94 -13.90 6.73 -5.26
N LEU A 95 -13.48 7.71 -4.46
CA LEU A 95 -14.17 8.11 -3.23
C LEU A 95 -15.56 8.70 -3.49
N ASP A 96 -15.71 9.48 -4.56
CA ASP A 96 -17.00 10.06 -4.99
C ASP A 96 -17.99 8.99 -5.50
N GLY A 97 -17.51 7.80 -5.82
CA GLY A 97 -18.32 6.74 -6.43
C GLY A 97 -18.52 6.90 -7.94
N HIS A 98 -19.44 6.12 -8.50
CA HIS A 98 -19.66 6.03 -9.95
C HIS A 98 -21.14 6.15 -10.33
N GLY A 99 -21.42 6.70 -11.51
CA GLY A 99 -22.78 6.76 -12.06
C GLY A 99 -23.67 7.77 -11.32
N ARG A 100 -24.87 7.34 -10.93
CA ARG A 100 -25.88 8.21 -10.28
C ARG A 100 -25.57 8.57 -8.84
N GLU A 101 -24.65 7.84 -8.20
CA GLU A 101 -24.24 8.05 -6.81
C GLU A 101 -23.18 9.15 -6.69
N ALA A 102 -22.48 9.47 -7.78
CA ALA A 102 -21.43 10.46 -7.81
C ALA A 102 -22.00 11.88 -7.74
N VAL A 103 -21.68 12.60 -6.67
CA VAL A 103 -22.13 13.98 -6.42
C VAL A 103 -21.14 15.00 -7.00
N GLY A 104 -19.89 14.57 -7.25
CA GLY A 104 -18.81 15.44 -7.68
C GLY A 104 -18.23 16.27 -6.53
N ARG A 105 -18.40 15.81 -5.28
CA ARG A 105 -17.96 16.50 -4.08
C ARG A 105 -17.49 15.52 -3.01
N ILE A 106 -16.26 15.69 -2.53
CA ILE A 106 -15.66 14.83 -1.49
C ILE A 106 -15.01 15.65 -0.38
N SER A 107 -14.74 15.03 0.77
CA SER A 107 -13.94 15.64 1.85
C SER A 107 -12.46 15.71 1.45
N LEU A 108 -11.79 16.82 1.76
CA LEU A 108 -10.34 16.95 1.57
C LEU A 108 -9.58 15.99 2.50
N ASP A 109 -10.05 15.83 3.73
CA ASP A 109 -9.40 14.98 4.72
C ASP A 109 -9.52 13.50 4.34
N ASP A 110 -10.67 13.07 3.81
CA ASP A 110 -10.86 11.68 3.34
C ASP A 110 -9.93 11.34 2.19
N LEU A 111 -9.76 12.26 1.23
CA LEU A 111 -8.81 12.06 0.14
C LEU A 111 -7.37 11.98 0.66
N ARG A 112 -7.01 12.85 1.61
CA ARG A 112 -5.67 12.85 2.21
C ARG A 112 -5.39 11.53 2.92
N ASP A 113 -6.36 11.04 3.69
CA ASP A 113 -6.20 9.84 4.49
C ASP A 113 -6.20 8.57 3.62
N PHE A 114 -6.99 8.54 2.54
CA PHE A 114 -6.90 7.49 1.51
C PHE A 114 -5.52 7.46 0.84
N VAL A 115 -5.00 8.63 0.46
CA VAL A 115 -3.67 8.69 -0.17
C VAL A 115 -2.57 8.28 0.81
N ARG A 116 -2.73 8.60 2.09
CA ARG A 116 -1.81 8.17 3.15
C ARG A 116 -1.88 6.66 3.39
N SER A 117 -3.06 6.04 3.34
CA SER A 117 -3.20 4.59 3.51
C SER A 117 -2.50 3.81 2.38
N LEU A 118 -2.41 4.39 1.18
CA LEU A 118 -1.64 3.86 0.05
C LEU A 118 -0.13 4.10 0.15
N GLY A 119 0.37 4.67 1.26
CA GLY A 119 1.80 4.86 1.52
C GLY A 119 2.41 6.11 0.89
N VAL A 120 1.61 7.08 0.43
CA VAL A 120 2.13 8.34 -0.12
C VAL A 120 2.55 9.28 1.01
N THR A 121 3.80 9.73 0.97
CA THR A 121 4.33 10.68 1.97
C THR A 121 3.66 12.05 1.89
N SER A 122 3.61 12.76 3.02
CA SER A 122 3.06 14.12 3.11
C SER A 122 3.70 15.11 2.12
N ARG A 123 5.00 14.96 1.83
CA ARG A 123 5.70 15.79 0.84
C ARG A 123 5.17 15.54 -0.57
N THR A 124 5.00 14.27 -0.93
CA THR A 124 4.47 13.87 -2.23
C THR A 124 3.01 14.30 -2.38
N TRP A 125 2.20 14.10 -1.34
CA TRP A 125 0.83 14.61 -1.27
C TRP A 125 0.75 16.11 -1.55
N ARG A 126 1.50 16.94 -0.79
CA ARG A 126 1.49 18.41 -0.96
C ARG A 126 1.84 18.82 -2.39
N ARG A 127 2.84 18.16 -2.99
CA ARG A 127 3.24 18.41 -4.38
C ARG A 127 2.11 18.07 -5.35
N TRP A 128 1.54 16.87 -5.27
CA TRP A 128 0.50 16.45 -6.19
C TRP A 128 -0.79 17.25 -6.01
N TYR A 129 -1.15 17.56 -4.76
CA TYR A 129 -2.31 18.36 -4.43
C TYR A 129 -2.22 19.76 -5.03
N ARG A 130 -1.08 20.44 -4.83
CA ARG A 130 -0.83 21.75 -5.45
C ARG A 130 -0.99 21.69 -6.97
N GLN A 131 -0.39 20.69 -7.61
CA GLN A 131 -0.52 20.50 -9.06
C GLN A 131 -1.96 20.25 -9.48
N ALA A 132 -2.72 19.47 -8.73
CA ALA A 132 -4.12 19.17 -9.03
C ALA A 132 -5.02 20.40 -8.94
N VAL A 133 -4.77 21.26 -7.94
CA VAL A 133 -5.48 22.54 -7.80
C VAL A 133 -5.10 23.50 -8.93
N GLU A 134 -3.81 23.64 -9.23
CA GLU A 134 -3.31 24.53 -10.29
C GLU A 134 -3.85 24.17 -11.68
N ILE A 135 -3.99 22.87 -11.99
CA ILE A 135 -4.55 22.39 -13.26
C ILE A 135 -6.09 22.45 -13.24
N GLY A 136 -6.73 22.59 -12.08
CA GLY A 136 -8.19 22.59 -11.95
C GLY A 136 -8.83 21.20 -11.87
N LEU A 137 -8.03 20.16 -11.58
CA LEU A 137 -8.53 18.81 -11.34
C LEU A 137 -9.16 18.65 -9.95
N LEU A 138 -8.80 19.50 -8.99
CA LEU A 138 -9.40 19.56 -7.67
C LEU A 138 -9.69 21.02 -7.33
N ASP A 139 -10.93 21.34 -6.99
CA ASP A 139 -11.32 22.70 -6.62
C ASP A 139 -11.70 22.76 -5.13
N PRO A 140 -10.82 23.30 -4.25
CA PRO A 140 -11.05 23.33 -2.82
C PRO A 140 -12.06 24.41 -2.44
N VAL A 141 -13.14 23.99 -1.79
CA VAL A 141 -14.19 24.87 -1.29
C VAL A 141 -14.41 24.65 0.19
N GLN A 142 -14.59 25.73 0.93
CA GLN A 142 -14.95 25.64 2.34
C GLN A 142 -16.48 25.64 2.48
N ASN A 143 -17.00 24.74 3.31
CA ASN A 143 -18.42 24.76 3.63
C ASN A 143 -18.72 25.83 4.71
N LYS A 144 -20.00 26.04 5.01
CA LYS A 144 -20.43 26.99 6.05
C LYS A 144 -19.90 26.66 7.45
N SER A 145 -19.56 25.40 7.72
CA SER A 145 -19.01 24.95 9.00
C SER A 145 -17.48 25.05 9.08
N GLY A 146 -16.81 25.58 8.06
CA GLY A 146 -15.35 25.71 8.00
C GLY A 146 -14.60 24.45 7.53
N ALA A 147 -15.29 23.34 7.25
CA ALA A 147 -14.67 22.13 6.72
C ALA A 147 -14.38 22.24 5.21
N TRP A 148 -13.24 21.69 4.80
CA TRP A 148 -12.79 21.71 3.41
C TRP A 148 -13.35 20.53 2.62
N ALA A 149 -13.96 20.85 1.49
CA ALA A 149 -14.40 19.88 0.49
C ALA A 149 -13.70 20.16 -0.84
N LEU A 150 -13.69 19.16 -1.71
CA LEU A 150 -13.16 19.25 -3.07
C LEU A 150 -14.31 19.05 -4.04
N ILE A 151 -14.47 19.99 -4.98
CA ILE A 151 -15.34 19.83 -6.14
C ILE A 151 -14.51 19.15 -7.24
N LEU A 152 -15.10 18.12 -7.82
CA LEU A 152 -14.48 17.31 -8.86
C LEU A 152 -15.07 17.68 -10.23
N PRO A 153 -14.25 18.06 -11.22
CA PRO A 153 -14.73 18.29 -12.57
C PRO A 153 -15.27 16.99 -13.19
N SER A 154 -16.16 17.15 -14.18
CA SER A 154 -16.57 16.02 -15.02
C SER A 154 -15.38 15.48 -15.82
N ALA A 155 -15.45 14.21 -16.24
CA ALA A 155 -14.36 13.56 -16.96
C ALA A 155 -13.93 14.33 -18.22
N GLY A 156 -14.88 14.87 -18.99
CA GLY A 156 -14.58 15.68 -20.17
C GLY A 156 -13.86 16.99 -19.84
N LYS A 157 -14.27 17.67 -18.77
CA LYS A 157 -13.61 18.91 -18.31
C LYS A 157 -12.20 18.61 -17.78
N ALA A 158 -12.04 17.51 -17.05
CA ALA A 158 -10.76 17.05 -16.56
C ALA A 158 -9.80 16.67 -17.71
N ALA A 159 -10.28 16.00 -18.76
CA ALA A 159 -9.49 15.71 -19.96
C ALA A 159 -9.01 16.99 -20.64
N HIS A 160 -9.90 17.98 -20.80
CA HIS A 160 -9.56 19.29 -21.34
C HIS A 160 -8.46 19.99 -20.52
N TYR A 161 -8.59 20.03 -19.19
CA TYR A 161 -7.58 20.61 -18.30
C TYR A 161 -6.21 19.93 -18.40
N MET A 162 -6.20 18.63 -18.66
CA MET A 162 -4.97 17.87 -18.84
C MET A 162 -4.37 17.98 -20.25
N GLY A 163 -5.08 18.61 -21.20
CA GLY A 163 -4.68 18.67 -22.60
C GLY A 163 -4.92 17.37 -23.38
N ALA A 164 -5.75 16.47 -22.86
CA ALA A 164 -6.17 15.27 -23.59
C ALA A 164 -7.24 15.62 -24.62
N ASP A 165 -7.09 15.11 -25.85
CA ASP A 165 -8.04 15.36 -26.95
C ASP A 165 -9.45 14.80 -26.66
N ASP A 166 -9.53 13.73 -25.87
CA ASP A 166 -10.77 13.03 -25.52
C ASP A 166 -10.54 12.24 -24.21
N ILE A 167 -11.62 11.76 -23.58
CA ILE A 167 -11.56 10.92 -22.37
C ILE A 167 -11.12 9.49 -22.73
N GLY A 168 -11.61 8.94 -23.84
CA GLY A 168 -11.39 7.53 -24.20
C GLY A 168 -12.26 6.55 -23.40
N ARG A 169 -11.82 5.30 -23.30
CA ARG A 169 -12.57 4.23 -22.63
C ARG A 169 -12.29 4.21 -21.13
N LYS A 170 -13.23 3.71 -20.35
CA LYS A 170 -13.06 3.51 -18.90
C LYS A 170 -12.41 2.15 -18.65
N VAL A 171 -11.39 2.13 -17.79
CA VAL A 171 -10.64 0.93 -17.38
C VAL A 171 -10.50 0.93 -15.86
N GLU A 172 -10.46 -0.26 -15.28
CA GLU A 172 -10.29 -0.48 -13.84
C GLU A 172 -8.86 -0.91 -13.51
N MET A 173 -8.34 -0.48 -12.36
CA MET A 173 -7.06 -0.91 -11.82
C MET A 173 -7.06 -0.86 -10.29
N SER A 174 -6.14 -1.57 -9.64
CA SER A 174 -5.96 -1.44 -8.19
C SER A 174 -5.46 -0.04 -7.82
N ALA A 175 -6.00 0.53 -6.73
CA ALA A 175 -5.57 1.80 -6.17
C ALA A 175 -4.07 1.78 -5.77
N ALA A 176 -3.61 0.66 -5.23
CA ALA A 176 -2.20 0.46 -4.88
C ALA A 176 -1.30 0.47 -6.13
N ASP A 177 -1.75 -0.15 -7.22
CA ASP A 177 -1.02 -0.20 -8.49
C ASP A 177 -0.92 1.14 -9.20
N LEU A 178 -1.91 2.02 -9.01
CA LEU A 178 -1.91 3.39 -9.52
C LEU A 178 -0.82 4.25 -8.85
N ILE A 179 -0.59 4.03 -7.55
CA ILE A 179 0.39 4.79 -6.78
C ILE A 179 1.79 4.17 -6.86
N GLY A 180 1.85 2.84 -6.98
CA GLY A 180 3.06 2.05 -6.95
C GLY A 180 4.03 2.26 -8.12
N LYS A 181 5.18 1.59 -8.02
CA LYS A 181 6.16 1.55 -9.11
C LYS A 181 5.53 0.90 -10.34
N GLY A 182 5.87 1.39 -11.53
CA GLY A 182 5.36 0.83 -12.79
C GLY A 182 3.95 1.26 -13.18
N TRP A 183 3.32 2.19 -12.44
CA TRP A 183 1.96 2.69 -12.75
C TRP A 183 1.79 3.12 -14.22
N LYS A 184 2.80 3.76 -14.81
CA LYS A 184 2.79 4.16 -16.23
C LYS A 184 2.61 2.96 -17.15
N SER A 185 3.34 1.87 -16.89
CA SER A 185 3.27 0.65 -17.68
C SER A 185 1.88 0.02 -17.59
N ARG A 186 1.27 0.03 -16.40
CA ARG A 186 -0.08 -0.50 -16.20
C ARG A 186 -1.14 0.33 -16.91
N VAL A 187 -1.01 1.66 -16.87
CA VAL A 187 -1.89 2.57 -17.62
C VAL A 187 -1.78 2.31 -19.13
N TRP A 188 -0.57 2.12 -19.64
CA TRP A 188 -0.34 1.74 -21.04
C TRP A 188 -0.96 0.38 -21.39
N ALA A 189 -0.77 -0.64 -20.55
CA ALA A 189 -1.39 -1.94 -20.74
C ALA A 189 -2.93 -1.85 -20.75
N GLY A 190 -3.51 -1.05 -19.85
CA GLY A 190 -4.95 -0.80 -19.82
C GLY A 190 -5.46 -0.08 -21.07
N TYR A 191 -4.71 0.89 -21.58
CA TYR A 191 -5.03 1.54 -22.86
C TYR A 191 -4.97 0.55 -24.03
N GLU A 192 -3.92 -0.27 -24.12
CA GLU A 192 -3.76 -1.25 -25.20
C GLU A 192 -4.87 -2.30 -25.19
N ALA A 193 -5.19 -2.86 -24.02
CA ALA A 193 -6.29 -3.81 -23.84
C ALA A 193 -7.65 -3.21 -24.22
N ALA A 194 -7.87 -1.94 -23.91
CA ALA A 194 -9.12 -1.25 -24.23
C ALA A 194 -9.18 -0.75 -25.69
N ARG A 195 -8.06 -0.67 -26.42
CA ARG A 195 -8.00 0.08 -27.68
C ARG A 195 -8.92 -0.48 -28.75
N GLY A 196 -9.18 -1.80 -28.76
CA GLY A 196 -10.28 -2.53 -29.43
C GLY A 196 -10.45 -2.37 -30.96
N LEU A 197 -10.37 -1.14 -31.48
CA LEU A 197 -10.48 -0.75 -32.87
C LEU A 197 -9.15 -0.25 -33.42
N GLN A 198 -9.00 -0.36 -34.73
CA GLN A 198 -7.86 0.12 -35.49
C GLN A 198 -7.87 1.66 -35.51
N ILE A 199 -7.05 2.29 -34.67
CA ILE A 199 -6.84 3.75 -34.65
C ILE A 199 -5.86 4.11 -35.78
N SER A 200 -6.13 5.19 -36.54
CA SER A 200 -5.17 5.67 -37.54
C SER A 200 -3.83 6.00 -36.87
N ARG A 201 -2.72 5.67 -37.53
CA ARG A 201 -1.36 5.82 -36.96
C ARG A 201 -1.04 7.27 -36.60
N GLU A 202 -1.58 8.22 -37.35
CA GLU A 202 -1.50 9.66 -37.06
C GLU A 202 -2.20 10.02 -35.75
N LYS A 203 -3.43 9.53 -35.55
CA LYS A 203 -4.18 9.73 -34.31
C LYS A 203 -3.48 9.02 -33.14
N MET A 204 -2.91 7.84 -33.38
CA MET A 204 -2.11 7.13 -32.39
C MET A 204 -0.82 7.88 -32.05
N GLN A 205 -0.14 8.49 -33.02
CA GLN A 205 1.03 9.32 -32.76
C GLN A 205 0.66 10.56 -31.94
N LYS A 206 -0.46 11.21 -32.23
CA LYS A 206 -0.96 12.36 -31.47
C LYS A 206 -1.26 11.98 -30.01
N ILE A 207 -1.96 10.87 -29.81
CA ILE A 207 -2.31 10.35 -28.48
C ILE A 207 -1.06 9.90 -27.72
N THR A 208 -0.19 9.11 -28.34
CA THR A 208 0.88 8.41 -27.63
C THR A 208 2.20 9.16 -27.59
N GLY A 209 2.40 10.13 -28.50
CA GLY A 209 3.69 10.75 -28.75
C GLY A 209 4.71 9.83 -29.43
N VAL A 210 4.33 8.60 -29.79
CA VAL A 210 5.21 7.63 -30.47
C VAL A 210 5.07 7.81 -31.98
N ALA A 211 6.18 8.01 -32.69
CA ALA A 211 6.17 8.12 -34.14
C ALA A 211 5.55 6.89 -34.83
N ALA A 212 4.82 7.10 -35.91
CA ALA A 212 4.18 6.03 -36.67
C ALA A 212 5.17 4.94 -37.13
N SER A 213 6.42 5.30 -37.45
CA SER A 213 7.48 4.35 -37.81
C SER A 213 7.82 3.38 -36.67
N THR A 214 7.93 3.88 -35.44
CA THR A 214 8.17 3.08 -34.23
C THR A 214 6.98 2.19 -33.89
N GLN A 215 5.75 2.65 -34.17
CA GLN A 215 4.55 1.82 -34.03
C GLN A 215 4.59 0.63 -35.00
N CYS A 216 4.83 0.87 -36.28
CA CYS A 216 4.96 -0.20 -37.30
C CYS A 216 6.06 -1.22 -36.96
N TYR A 217 7.21 -0.75 -36.47
CA TYR A 217 8.30 -1.64 -36.05
C TYR A 217 7.89 -2.57 -34.90
N ARG A 218 7.15 -2.06 -33.91
CA ARG A 218 6.67 -2.86 -32.77
C ARG A 218 5.62 -3.88 -33.20
N ASP A 219 4.68 -3.47 -34.04
CA ASP A 219 3.65 -4.37 -34.58
C ASP A 219 4.29 -5.50 -35.41
N ASN A 220 5.27 -5.19 -36.26
CA ASN A 220 6.01 -6.17 -37.06
C ASN A 220 6.86 -7.16 -36.23
N LYS A 221 7.16 -6.85 -34.96
CA LYS A 221 7.85 -7.74 -34.03
C LYS A 221 6.92 -8.55 -33.13
N ALA A 222 5.66 -8.12 -33.04
CA ALA A 222 4.64 -8.75 -32.19
C ALA A 222 3.78 -9.78 -32.94
N GLY A 223 3.79 -9.74 -34.28
CA GLY A 223 3.28 -10.81 -35.15
C GLY A 223 4.37 -11.80 -35.53
#